data_AF-A0A0C5VDQ9-F1
#
_entry.id   AF-A0A0C5VDQ9-F1
#
_cell.length_a   1.000
_cell.length_b   1.000
_cell.length_c   1.000
_cell.angle_alpha   90.00
_cell.angle_beta   90.00
_cell.angle_gamma   90.00
#
_symmetry.space_group_name_H-M   'P 1'
#
loop_
_entity.id
_entity.type
_entity.pdbx_description
1 polymer ?
#
loop_
_entity_poly.entity_id
_entity_poly.type
_entity_poly.pdbx_seq_one_letter_code
_entity_poly.pdbx_strand_id
1 'polypeptide(L)'
;MLMAKEQFKHEMRDMLNKHLTLANPLFRHLMDANNPNPELLKFTTLQGYQLTKHFLTYIEYIYFYCPIEKHKRILLHNMYEEETGALSRTKNHVELLHDFIRALGISDAERDAATPLPATQQLIDYRMHACQNPELYHIAAAAVLIASEGQNLETLGEEARHSILGRIYQLKEEDLLFFSVHQKEDVGHVKQGLALVTDLCITEEMQQQALAAIERTCQYFYAMYQGIYEHLKLNELDLEPIQ
;
A
#
# COMPACT_ATOMS: atom_id res chain seq x y z
N MET A 1 23.48 -0.38 -18.33
CA MET A 1 24.13 0.94 -18.27
C MET A 1 23.47 1.76 -17.17
N LEU A 2 24.25 2.48 -16.35
CA LEU A 2 23.75 3.45 -15.38
C LEU A 2 22.86 4.50 -16.07
N MET A 3 21.62 4.66 -15.60
CA MET A 3 20.66 5.63 -16.12
C MET A 3 20.92 7.02 -15.53
N ALA A 4 20.67 8.06 -16.32
CA ALA A 4 20.61 9.42 -15.82
C ALA A 4 19.45 9.60 -14.84
N LYS A 5 19.57 10.53 -13.88
CA LYS A 5 18.59 10.72 -12.80
C LYS A 5 17.14 10.86 -13.27
N GLU A 6 16.89 11.67 -14.30
CA GLU A 6 15.53 11.87 -14.81
C GLU A 6 14.98 10.63 -15.51
N GLN A 7 15.82 9.90 -16.26
CA GLN A 7 15.45 8.62 -16.85
C GLN A 7 15.12 7.60 -15.75
N PHE A 8 15.98 7.47 -14.75
CA PHE A 8 15.76 6.52 -13.65
C PHE A 8 14.47 6.83 -12.87
N LYS A 9 14.19 8.11 -12.59
CA LYS A 9 12.92 8.51 -11.96
C LYS A 9 11.71 8.18 -12.82
N HIS A 10 11.81 8.32 -14.14
CA HIS A 10 10.74 7.93 -15.05
C HIS A 10 10.51 6.41 -15.05
N GLU A 11 11.57 5.62 -15.15
CA GLU A 11 11.49 4.15 -15.12
C GLU A 11 10.87 3.63 -13.81
N MET A 12 11.20 4.22 -12.67
CA MET A 12 10.56 3.86 -11.39
C MET A 12 9.05 4.12 -11.38
N ARG A 13 8.61 5.25 -11.95
CA ARG A 13 7.17 5.56 -12.07
C ARG A 13 6.47 4.63 -13.04
N ASP A 14 7.10 4.35 -14.17
CA ASP A 14 6.55 3.46 -15.18
C ASP A 14 6.42 2.04 -14.63
N MET A 15 7.40 1.59 -13.82
CA MET A 15 7.33 0.30 -13.14
C MET A 15 6.15 0.25 -12.17
N LEU A 16 5.98 1.27 -11.32
CA LEU A 16 4.84 1.37 -10.40
C LEU A 16 3.49 1.27 -11.15
N ASN A 17 3.36 2.03 -12.24
CA ASN A 17 2.10 2.15 -12.99
C ASN A 17 1.75 0.91 -13.84
N LYS A 18 2.73 0.04 -14.14
CA LYS A 18 2.50 -1.21 -14.90
C LYS A 18 1.83 -2.30 -14.06
N HIS A 19 1.91 -2.21 -12.74
CA HIS A 19 1.49 -3.27 -11.82
C HIS A 19 0.41 -2.76 -10.88
N LEU A 20 -0.75 -2.43 -11.42
CA LEU A 20 -1.91 -1.97 -10.66
C LEU A 20 -2.62 -3.16 -10.01
N THR A 21 -2.86 -3.08 -8.70
CA THR A 21 -3.63 -4.06 -7.93
C THR A 21 -5.09 -4.12 -8.34
N LEU A 22 -5.68 -3.02 -8.80
CA LEU A 22 -7.05 -2.96 -9.31
C LEU A 22 -7.30 -3.89 -10.51
N ALA A 23 -6.26 -4.37 -11.18
CA ALA A 23 -6.38 -5.39 -12.22
C ALA A 23 -6.73 -6.79 -11.69
N ASN A 24 -6.63 -7.03 -10.37
CA ASN A 24 -6.96 -8.32 -9.77
C ASN A 24 -8.47 -8.61 -9.85
N PRO A 25 -8.91 -9.83 -10.24
CA PRO A 25 -10.33 -10.16 -10.40
C PRO A 25 -11.18 -9.97 -9.13
N LEU A 26 -10.57 -10.02 -7.94
CA LEU A 26 -11.22 -9.70 -6.67
C LEU A 26 -11.95 -8.35 -6.69
N PHE A 27 -11.40 -7.34 -7.37
CA PHE A 27 -12.01 -6.01 -7.41
C PHE A 27 -13.33 -5.98 -8.18
N ARG A 28 -13.56 -6.91 -9.12
CA ARG A 28 -14.86 -7.05 -9.78
C ARG A 28 -15.95 -7.46 -8.78
N HIS A 29 -15.61 -8.37 -7.86
CA HIS A 29 -16.52 -8.81 -6.80
C HIS A 29 -16.70 -7.76 -5.71
N LEU A 30 -15.62 -7.04 -5.33
CA LEU A 30 -15.71 -5.96 -4.33
C LEU A 30 -16.52 -4.76 -4.82
N MET A 31 -16.47 -4.47 -6.12
CA MET A 31 -17.07 -3.28 -6.72
C MET A 31 -18.36 -3.55 -7.50
N ASP A 32 -18.95 -4.74 -7.35
CA ASP A 32 -20.26 -5.04 -7.93
C ASP A 32 -21.37 -4.33 -7.14
N ALA A 33 -21.87 -3.23 -7.69
CA ALA A 33 -22.97 -2.47 -7.10
C ALA A 33 -24.31 -3.23 -7.09
N ASN A 34 -24.48 -4.23 -7.97
CA ASN A 34 -25.71 -5.04 -8.05
C ASN A 34 -25.68 -6.19 -7.05
N ASN A 35 -24.49 -6.64 -6.66
CA ASN A 35 -24.30 -7.70 -5.67
C ASN A 35 -23.21 -7.33 -4.65
N PRO A 36 -23.45 -6.34 -3.77
CA PRO A 36 -22.48 -5.96 -2.74
C PRO A 36 -22.10 -7.17 -1.86
N ASN A 37 -20.81 -7.32 -1.58
CA ASN A 37 -20.30 -8.44 -0.77
C ASN A 37 -19.60 -7.94 0.51
N PRO A 38 -20.36 -7.65 1.59
CA PRO A 38 -19.79 -7.10 2.83
C PRO A 38 -18.75 -8.01 3.48
N GLU A 39 -18.92 -9.33 3.39
CA GLU A 39 -17.98 -10.29 3.98
C GLU A 39 -16.64 -10.29 3.25
N LEU A 40 -16.65 -10.17 1.91
CA LEU A 40 -15.45 -9.94 1.13
C LEU A 40 -14.76 -8.62 1.53
N LEU A 41 -15.52 -7.52 1.65
CA LEU A 41 -14.96 -6.24 2.07
C LEU A 41 -14.34 -6.31 3.47
N LYS A 42 -15.02 -6.93 4.43
CA LYS A 42 -14.51 -7.14 5.79
C LYS A 42 -13.20 -7.93 5.77
N PHE A 43 -13.17 -9.07 5.09
CA PHE A 43 -12.00 -9.92 5.05
C PHE A 43 -10.83 -9.26 4.33
N THR A 44 -11.06 -8.59 3.18
CA THR A 44 -10.04 -7.79 2.49
C THR A 44 -9.50 -6.67 3.38
N THR A 45 -10.37 -6.00 4.13
CA THR A 45 -9.97 -4.95 5.08
C THR A 45 -9.08 -5.50 6.19
N LEU A 46 -9.42 -6.66 6.76
CA LEU A 46 -8.60 -7.32 7.78
C LEU A 46 -7.22 -7.71 7.27
N GLN A 47 -7.10 -8.13 6.01
CA GLN A 47 -5.80 -8.36 5.38
C GLN A 47 -5.04 -7.05 5.14
N GLY A 48 -5.72 -5.98 4.71
CA GLY A 48 -5.14 -4.64 4.58
C GLY A 48 -4.60 -4.09 5.91
N TYR A 49 -5.35 -4.30 7.00
CA TYR A 49 -4.93 -3.94 8.36
C TYR A 49 -3.61 -4.59 8.77
N GLN A 50 -3.36 -5.84 8.36
CA GLN A 50 -2.08 -6.49 8.64
C GLN A 50 -0.91 -5.74 7.99
N LEU A 51 -1.10 -5.11 6.83
CA LEU A 51 -0.06 -4.29 6.21
C LEU A 51 0.13 -2.97 6.95
N THR A 52 -0.98 -2.25 7.18
CA THR A 52 -0.97 -0.89 7.74
C THR A 52 -0.39 -0.85 9.15
N LYS A 53 -0.68 -1.84 10.00
CA LYS A 53 -0.17 -1.87 11.38
C LYS A 53 1.37 -1.98 11.48
N HIS A 54 2.05 -2.35 10.40
CA HIS A 54 3.52 -2.40 10.32
C HIS A 54 4.13 -1.20 9.59
N PHE A 55 3.31 -0.34 8.96
CA PHE A 55 3.80 0.69 8.06
C PHE A 55 4.72 1.70 8.76
N LEU A 56 4.29 2.20 9.91
CA LEU A 56 5.08 3.14 10.71
C LEU A 56 6.47 2.57 11.04
N THR A 57 6.55 1.29 11.42
CA THR A 57 7.84 0.63 11.72
C THR A 57 8.78 0.60 10.51
N TYR A 58 8.27 0.48 9.29
CA TYR A 58 9.10 0.61 8.09
C TYR A 58 9.69 2.02 7.98
N ILE A 59 8.86 3.05 8.18
CA ILE A 59 9.29 4.45 8.12
C ILE A 59 10.31 4.76 9.22
N GLU A 60 10.14 4.22 10.43
CA GLU A 60 11.09 4.34 11.53
C GLU A 60 12.49 3.82 11.16
N TYR A 61 12.57 2.60 10.60
CA TYR A 61 13.83 2.03 10.13
C TYR A 61 14.45 2.83 9.00
N ILE A 62 13.64 3.25 8.01
CA ILE A 62 14.10 4.05 6.88
C ILE A 62 14.60 5.42 7.37
N TYR A 63 13.91 6.07 8.30
CA TYR A 63 14.36 7.31 8.92
C TYR A 63 15.69 7.12 9.67
N PHE A 64 15.79 6.05 10.47
CA PHE A 64 16.95 5.75 11.29
C PHE A 64 18.21 5.55 10.44
N TYR A 65 18.11 4.72 9.40
CA TYR A 65 19.23 4.38 8.51
C TYR A 65 19.48 5.39 7.38
N CYS A 66 18.63 6.42 7.21
CA CYS A 66 18.75 7.37 6.12
C CYS A 66 20.15 8.02 6.06
N PRO A 67 20.94 7.80 4.99
CA PRO A 67 22.30 8.32 4.90
C PRO A 67 22.36 9.75 4.32
N ILE A 68 21.22 10.32 3.91
CA ILE A 68 21.16 11.59 3.19
C ILE A 68 20.34 12.61 3.99
N GLU A 69 21.03 13.56 4.62
CA GLU A 69 20.44 14.53 5.57
C GLU A 69 19.22 15.27 5.03
N LYS A 70 19.25 15.73 3.78
CA LYS A 70 18.12 16.47 3.18
C LYS A 70 16.83 15.63 3.10
N HIS A 71 16.96 14.31 2.99
CA HIS A 71 15.82 13.38 2.93
C HIS A 71 15.36 12.96 4.33
N LYS A 72 16.25 12.98 5.32
CA LYS A 72 15.93 12.62 6.71
C LYS A 72 14.84 13.49 7.34
N ARG A 73 14.83 14.81 7.04
CA ARG A 73 13.76 15.71 7.50
C ARG A 73 12.40 15.38 6.92
N ILE A 74 12.37 14.98 5.65
CA ILE A 74 11.13 14.60 4.96
C ILE A 74 10.56 13.33 5.59
N LEU A 75 11.41 12.33 5.84
CA LEU A 75 11.03 11.09 6.53
C LEU A 75 10.52 11.36 7.95
N LEU A 76 11.11 12.31 8.68
CA LEU A 76 10.63 12.71 9.99
C LEU A 76 9.19 13.25 9.94
N HIS A 77 8.88 14.06 8.92
CA HIS A 77 7.52 14.61 8.76
C HIS A 77 6.52 13.53 8.40
N ASN A 78 6.89 12.59 7.52
CA ASN A 78 6.06 11.43 7.19
C ASN A 78 5.81 10.59 8.45
N MET A 79 6.85 10.18 9.18
CA MET A 79 6.73 9.43 10.44
C MET A 79 5.87 10.15 11.49
N TYR A 80 6.05 11.46 11.64
CA TYR A 80 5.26 12.27 12.56
C TYR A 80 3.78 12.31 12.15
N GLU A 81 3.49 12.44 10.86
CA GLU A 81 2.11 12.42 10.36
C GLU A 81 1.45 11.06 10.53
N GLU A 82 2.12 9.98 10.16
CA GLU A 82 1.61 8.61 10.31
C GLU A 82 1.25 8.29 11.77
N GLU A 83 2.11 8.69 12.72
CA GLU A 83 1.95 8.42 14.16
C GLU A 83 0.97 9.37 14.86
N THR A 84 0.69 10.55 14.32
CA THR A 84 -0.09 11.57 15.03
C THR A 84 -1.32 12.09 14.31
N GLY A 85 -1.35 12.06 12.97
CA GLY A 85 -2.36 12.72 12.15
C GLY A 85 -2.32 14.25 12.22
N ALA A 86 -1.29 14.86 12.81
CA ALA A 86 -1.34 16.28 13.19
C ALA A 86 -1.27 17.26 12.00
N LEU A 87 -0.59 16.89 10.91
CA LEU A 87 -0.50 17.70 9.69
C LEU A 87 -1.81 17.63 8.90
N SER A 88 -2.42 16.44 8.80
CA SER A 88 -3.74 16.26 8.19
C SER A 88 -4.89 16.73 9.09
N ARG A 89 -4.61 16.96 10.39
CA ARG A 89 -5.59 17.27 11.45
C ARG A 89 -6.62 16.16 11.66
N THR A 90 -6.13 14.93 11.62
CA THR A 90 -6.91 13.72 11.83
C THR A 90 -6.34 12.93 13.02
N LYS A 91 -6.79 11.68 13.21
CA LYS A 91 -6.11 10.73 14.11
C LYS A 91 -4.86 10.17 13.42
N ASN A 92 -4.04 9.44 14.15
CA ASN A 92 -2.99 8.65 13.51
C ASN A 92 -3.59 7.68 12.49
N HIS A 93 -2.80 7.31 11.49
CA HIS A 93 -3.34 6.64 10.30
C HIS A 93 -3.84 5.22 10.60
N VAL A 94 -3.25 4.56 11.60
CA VAL A 94 -3.72 3.25 12.09
C VAL A 94 -5.09 3.37 12.77
N GLU A 95 -5.31 4.40 13.58
CA GLU A 95 -6.60 4.67 14.23
C GLU A 95 -7.69 5.05 13.23
N LEU A 96 -7.35 5.78 12.15
CA LEU A 96 -8.29 6.02 11.05
C LEU A 96 -8.73 4.70 10.39
N LEU A 97 -7.81 3.76 10.20
CA LEU A 97 -8.16 2.44 9.69
C LEU A 97 -9.01 1.65 10.69
N HIS A 98 -8.79 1.81 12.00
CA HIS A 98 -9.66 1.19 13.02
C HIS A 98 -11.09 1.72 12.94
N ASP A 99 -11.27 3.02 12.70
CA ASP A 99 -12.60 3.61 12.53
C ASP A 99 -13.32 3.01 11.30
N PHE A 100 -12.62 2.88 10.17
CA PHE A 100 -13.16 2.18 8.99
C PHE A 100 -13.53 0.72 9.30
N ILE A 101 -12.67 -0.02 10.00
CA ILE A 101 -12.93 -1.42 10.41
C ILE A 101 -14.20 -1.52 11.26
N ARG A 102 -14.40 -0.59 12.21
CA ARG A 102 -15.61 -0.55 13.04
C ARG A 102 -16.85 -0.17 12.23
N ALA A 103 -16.73 0.72 11.24
CA ALA A 103 -17.82 1.07 10.33
C ALA A 103 -18.29 -0.14 9.50
N LEU A 104 -17.40 -1.10 9.21
CA LEU A 104 -17.76 -2.38 8.60
C LEU A 104 -18.40 -3.38 9.59
N GLY A 105 -18.57 -3.01 10.85
CA GLY A 105 -19.16 -3.85 11.89
C GLY A 105 -18.20 -4.90 12.45
N ILE A 106 -16.89 -4.74 12.27
CA ILE A 106 -15.87 -5.62 12.85
C ILE A 106 -15.48 -5.08 14.23
N SER A 107 -15.52 -5.93 15.25
CA SER A 107 -15.08 -5.56 16.61
C SER A 107 -13.55 -5.47 16.72
N ASP A 108 -13.06 -4.70 17.70
CA ASP A 108 -11.62 -4.62 17.98
C ASP A 108 -11.03 -6.01 18.32
N ALA A 109 -11.79 -6.88 18.98
CA ALA A 109 -11.38 -8.25 19.27
C ALA A 109 -11.22 -9.12 18.01
N GLU A 110 -12.15 -9.01 17.06
CA GLU A 110 -12.04 -9.70 15.76
C GLU A 110 -10.86 -9.17 14.94
N ARG A 111 -10.67 -7.85 14.92
CA ARG A 111 -9.50 -7.20 14.28
C ARG A 111 -8.19 -7.72 14.86
N ASP A 112 -8.07 -7.75 16.19
CA ASP A 112 -6.85 -8.15 16.88
C ASP A 112 -6.57 -9.65 16.76
N ALA A 113 -7.61 -10.47 16.60
CA ALA A 113 -7.50 -11.90 16.35
C ALA A 113 -7.19 -12.24 14.88
N ALA A 114 -7.37 -11.30 13.94
CA ALA A 114 -7.16 -11.56 12.53
C ALA A 114 -5.68 -11.81 12.21
N THR A 115 -5.41 -12.88 11.46
CA THR A 115 -4.07 -13.26 11.00
C THR A 115 -3.90 -13.03 9.50
N PRO A 116 -2.70 -12.66 9.04
CA PRO A 116 -2.42 -12.54 7.61
C PRO A 116 -2.49 -13.90 6.92
N LEU A 117 -2.99 -13.92 5.68
CA LEU A 117 -2.79 -15.03 4.76
C LEU A 117 -1.29 -15.15 4.39
N PRO A 118 -0.82 -16.32 3.91
CA PRO A 118 0.59 -16.51 3.55
C PRO A 118 1.13 -15.45 2.59
N ALA A 119 0.36 -15.06 1.56
CA ALA A 119 0.76 -14.02 0.61
C ALA A 119 0.84 -12.63 1.26
N THR A 120 -0.07 -12.30 2.18
CA THR A 120 -0.04 -11.07 2.98
C THR A 120 1.21 -11.05 3.87
N GLN A 121 1.51 -12.15 4.55
CA GLN A 121 2.69 -12.27 5.41
C GLN A 121 3.98 -12.15 4.59
N GLN A 122 4.05 -12.75 3.40
CA GLN A 122 5.20 -12.63 2.51
C GLN A 122 5.51 -11.17 2.12
N LEU A 123 4.48 -10.36 1.86
CA LEU A 123 4.65 -8.92 1.58
C LEU A 123 5.16 -8.15 2.81
N ILE A 124 4.70 -8.51 4.01
CA ILE A 124 5.18 -7.93 5.27
C ILE A 124 6.65 -8.28 5.48
N ASP A 125 6.98 -9.57 5.42
CA ASP A 125 8.33 -10.09 5.68
C ASP A 125 9.35 -9.52 4.70
N TYR A 126 9.01 -9.45 3.42
CA TYR A 126 9.89 -8.89 2.39
C TYR A 126 10.28 -7.43 2.71
N ARG A 127 9.30 -6.59 3.05
CA ARG A 127 9.54 -5.18 3.38
C ARG A 127 10.28 -5.03 4.70
N MET A 128 9.88 -5.79 5.72
CA MET A 128 10.51 -5.73 7.04
C MET A 128 11.98 -6.17 6.97
N HIS A 129 12.28 -7.25 6.26
CA HIS A 129 13.65 -7.73 6.06
C HIS A 129 14.53 -6.67 5.39
N ALA A 130 14.03 -5.99 4.36
CA ALA A 130 14.75 -4.90 3.72
C ALA A 130 14.95 -3.71 4.67
N CYS A 131 13.93 -3.31 5.42
CA CYS A 131 13.99 -2.16 6.33
C CYS A 131 14.99 -2.39 7.49
N GLN A 132 15.04 -3.61 8.03
CA GLN A 132 15.92 -3.96 9.16
C GLN A 132 17.40 -4.08 8.77
N ASN A 133 17.72 -4.17 7.48
CA ASN A 133 19.08 -4.32 7.00
C ASN A 133 19.60 -3.03 6.33
N PRO A 134 20.56 -2.31 6.92
CA PRO A 134 21.11 -1.09 6.33
C PRO A 134 21.78 -1.31 4.97
N GLU A 135 22.26 -2.52 4.66
CA GLU A 135 22.84 -2.85 3.34
C GLU A 135 21.77 -2.92 2.24
N LEU A 136 20.50 -3.12 2.61
CA LEU A 136 19.36 -3.19 1.69
C LEU A 136 18.56 -1.87 1.67
N TYR A 137 19.12 -0.77 2.18
CA TYR A 137 18.41 0.48 2.38
C TYR A 137 17.74 1.03 1.10
N HIS A 138 18.39 0.93 -0.07
CA HIS A 138 17.78 1.35 -1.34
C HIS A 138 16.61 0.48 -1.77
N ILE A 139 16.65 -0.82 -1.46
CA ILE A 139 15.54 -1.75 -1.69
C ILE A 139 14.38 -1.40 -0.75
N ALA A 140 14.65 -1.16 0.53
CA ALA A 140 13.65 -0.75 1.51
C ALA A 140 12.95 0.55 1.10
N ALA A 141 13.74 1.57 0.76
CA ALA A 141 13.21 2.86 0.32
C ALA A 141 12.37 2.75 -0.96
N ALA A 142 12.77 1.92 -1.91
CA ALA A 142 12.00 1.69 -3.13
C ALA A 142 10.71 0.89 -2.88
N ALA A 143 10.76 -0.13 -2.02
CA ALA A 143 9.60 -0.96 -1.69
C ALA A 143 8.55 -0.21 -0.86
N VAL A 144 8.97 0.65 0.06
CA VAL A 144 8.05 1.33 1.00
C VAL A 144 7.62 2.69 0.44
N LEU A 145 8.56 3.60 0.20
CA LEU A 145 8.28 5.01 -0.16
C LEU A 145 7.86 5.23 -1.61
N ILE A 146 7.93 4.19 -2.46
CA ILE A 146 7.50 4.28 -3.86
C ILE A 146 6.40 3.26 -4.11
N ALA A 147 6.69 1.97 -3.91
CA ALA A 147 5.71 0.94 -4.24
C ALA A 147 4.54 0.91 -3.24
N SER A 148 4.79 0.84 -1.93
CA SER A 148 3.69 0.70 -0.96
C SER A 148 2.77 1.92 -0.92
N GLU A 149 3.32 3.13 -0.87
CA GLU A 149 2.52 4.37 -0.94
C GLU A 149 1.88 4.56 -2.32
N GLY A 150 2.59 4.19 -3.39
CA GLY A 150 2.09 4.34 -4.76
C GLY A 150 0.87 3.48 -5.09
N GLN A 151 0.77 2.29 -4.50
CA GLN A 151 -0.37 1.38 -4.70
C GLN A 151 -1.67 1.90 -4.04
N ASN A 152 -1.58 2.90 -3.16
CA ASN A 152 -2.77 3.57 -2.62
C ASN A 152 -3.36 4.62 -3.59
N LEU A 153 -2.59 5.06 -4.59
CA LEU A 153 -2.99 6.13 -5.52
C LEU A 153 -3.82 5.63 -6.71
N GLU A 154 -4.10 4.33 -6.80
CA GLU A 154 -4.82 3.76 -7.92
C GLU A 154 -6.26 4.28 -8.03
N THR A 155 -6.68 4.60 -9.26
CA THR A 155 -7.99 5.14 -9.60
C THR A 155 -8.66 4.29 -10.68
N LEU A 156 -9.99 4.25 -10.69
CA LEU A 156 -10.78 3.69 -11.80
C LEU A 156 -11.40 4.85 -12.57
N GLY A 157 -10.83 5.15 -13.74
CA GLY A 157 -11.16 6.38 -14.46
C GLY A 157 -10.73 7.60 -13.65
N GLU A 158 -11.68 8.46 -13.31
CA GLU A 158 -11.44 9.67 -12.48
C GLU A 158 -11.78 9.46 -11.00
N GLU A 159 -12.32 8.30 -10.62
CA GLU A 159 -12.78 8.05 -9.26
C GLU A 159 -11.79 7.24 -8.44
N ALA A 160 -11.57 7.68 -7.20
CA ALA A 160 -10.79 6.93 -6.23
C ALA A 160 -11.55 5.68 -5.76
N ARG A 161 -10.82 4.58 -5.55
CA ARG A 161 -11.35 3.29 -5.08
C ARG A 161 -12.29 3.42 -3.88
N HIS A 162 -11.91 4.22 -2.89
CA HIS A 162 -12.66 4.37 -1.66
C HIS A 162 -14.02 5.05 -1.86
N SER A 163 -14.14 5.97 -2.83
CA SER A 163 -15.41 6.61 -3.18
C SER A 163 -16.40 5.61 -3.79
N ILE A 164 -15.91 4.70 -4.64
CA ILE A 164 -16.72 3.63 -5.23
C ILE A 164 -17.23 2.70 -4.13
N LEU A 165 -16.32 2.19 -3.29
CA LEU A 165 -16.66 1.32 -2.16
C LEU A 165 -17.63 2.02 -1.19
N GLY A 166 -17.41 3.31 -0.91
CA GLY A 166 -18.28 4.10 -0.05
C GLY A 166 -19.74 4.09 -0.49
N ARG A 167 -19.99 4.26 -1.79
CA ARG A 167 -21.35 4.22 -2.35
C ARG A 167 -21.97 2.82 -2.31
N ILE A 168 -21.20 1.79 -2.68
CA ILE A 168 -21.68 0.39 -2.74
C ILE A 168 -22.08 -0.11 -1.35
N TYR A 169 -21.24 0.18 -0.35
CA TYR A 169 -21.41 -0.31 1.02
C TYR A 169 -22.06 0.71 1.96
N GLN A 170 -22.56 1.82 1.41
CA GLN A 170 -23.30 2.86 2.15
C GLN A 170 -22.51 3.44 3.34
N LEU A 171 -21.21 3.62 3.16
CA LEU A 171 -20.31 4.21 4.15
C LEU A 171 -20.33 5.74 4.04
N LYS A 172 -20.13 6.41 5.17
CA LYS A 172 -20.07 7.86 5.23
C LYS A 172 -18.65 8.34 4.93
N GLU A 173 -18.52 9.64 4.62
CA GLU A 173 -17.21 10.27 4.42
C GLU A 173 -16.29 10.11 5.63
N GLU A 174 -16.83 10.19 6.85
CA GLU A 174 -16.07 9.99 8.10
C GLU A 174 -15.48 8.59 8.22
N ASP A 175 -16.18 7.56 7.71
CA ASP A 175 -15.71 6.17 7.72
C ASP A 175 -14.55 5.96 6.71
N LEU A 176 -14.46 6.80 5.68
CA LEU A 176 -13.51 6.69 4.58
C LEU A 176 -12.28 7.59 4.76
N LEU A 177 -12.13 8.24 5.92
CA LEU A 177 -11.10 9.26 6.16
C LEU A 177 -9.68 8.71 5.98
N PHE A 178 -9.43 7.46 6.39
CA PHE A 178 -8.17 6.77 6.13
C PHE A 178 -7.75 6.88 4.66
N PHE A 179 -8.65 6.54 3.73
CA PHE A 179 -8.33 6.50 2.32
C PHE A 179 -8.24 7.89 1.68
N SER A 180 -9.06 8.84 2.12
CA SER A 180 -9.04 10.20 1.54
C SER A 180 -7.79 10.98 1.93
N VAL A 181 -7.27 10.78 3.15
CA VAL A 181 -5.96 11.30 3.57
C VAL A 181 -4.85 10.71 2.69
N HIS A 182 -4.76 9.38 2.56
CA HIS A 182 -3.73 8.72 1.75
C HIS A 182 -3.79 9.10 0.26
N GLN A 183 -4.99 9.21 -0.32
CA GLN A 183 -5.16 9.62 -1.72
C GLN A 183 -4.52 10.99 -2.02
N LYS A 184 -4.48 11.88 -1.02
CA LYS A 184 -3.89 13.22 -1.14
C LYS A 184 -2.41 13.23 -0.77
N GLU A 185 -2.05 12.59 0.35
CA GLU A 185 -0.71 12.67 0.92
C GLU A 185 0.31 11.80 0.16
N ASP A 186 -0.10 10.62 -0.29
CA ASP A 186 0.81 9.66 -0.95
C ASP A 186 1.34 10.17 -2.29
N VAL A 187 0.67 11.13 -2.94
CA VAL A 187 1.21 11.83 -4.12
C VAL A 187 2.51 12.57 -3.77
N GLY A 188 2.52 13.22 -2.61
CA GLY A 188 3.69 13.90 -2.06
C GLY A 188 4.75 12.89 -1.62
N HIS A 189 4.35 11.87 -0.88
CA HIS A 189 5.28 10.87 -0.35
C HIS A 189 5.98 10.07 -1.46
N VAL A 190 5.26 9.60 -2.49
CA VAL A 190 5.86 8.92 -3.65
C VAL A 190 6.85 9.83 -4.37
N LYS A 191 6.55 11.13 -4.52
CA LYS A 191 7.50 12.09 -5.11
C LYS A 191 8.77 12.22 -4.27
N GLN A 192 8.65 12.19 -2.95
CA GLN A 192 9.78 12.24 -2.02
C GLN A 192 10.58 10.94 -2.04
N GLY A 193 9.93 9.77 -2.04
CA GLY A 193 10.55 8.46 -2.18
C GLY A 193 11.33 8.35 -3.48
N LEU A 194 10.74 8.76 -4.62
CA LEU A 194 11.42 8.83 -5.91
C LEU A 194 12.68 9.71 -5.85
N ALA A 195 12.60 10.87 -5.18
CA ALA A 195 13.76 11.77 -5.04
C ALA A 195 14.86 11.13 -4.17
N LEU A 196 14.49 10.47 -3.08
CA LEU A 196 15.42 9.77 -2.20
C LEU A 196 16.15 8.65 -2.94
N VAL A 197 15.40 7.75 -3.59
CA VAL A 197 15.97 6.61 -4.32
C VAL A 197 16.83 7.08 -5.50
N THR A 198 16.43 8.15 -6.19
CA THR A 198 17.24 8.76 -7.28
C THR A 198 18.59 9.28 -6.79
N ASP A 199 18.65 9.87 -5.60
CA ASP A 199 19.90 10.38 -5.03
C ASP A 199 20.77 9.29 -4.42
N LEU A 200 20.15 8.20 -3.96
CA LEU A 200 20.81 7.08 -3.31
C LEU A 200 21.43 6.12 -4.32
N CYS A 201 20.72 5.75 -5.40
CA CYS A 201 21.15 4.75 -6.36
C CYS A 201 22.13 5.32 -7.40
N ILE A 202 23.41 5.39 -7.03
CA ILE A 202 24.49 5.97 -7.84
C ILE A 202 25.25 4.95 -8.71
N THR A 203 24.91 3.67 -8.62
CA THR A 203 25.47 2.60 -9.47
C THR A 203 24.36 1.93 -10.29
N GLU A 204 24.75 1.30 -11.40
CA GLU A 204 23.82 0.53 -12.24
C GLU A 204 23.12 -0.57 -11.44
N GLU A 205 23.88 -1.28 -10.61
CA GLU A 205 23.36 -2.35 -9.75
C GLU A 205 22.29 -1.83 -8.78
N MET A 206 22.54 -0.72 -8.09
CA MET A 206 21.56 -0.14 -7.16
C MET A 206 20.28 0.30 -7.88
N GLN A 207 20.40 0.85 -9.10
CA GLN A 207 19.23 1.24 -9.89
C GLN A 207 18.42 0.02 -10.32
N GLN A 208 19.08 -1.05 -10.77
CA GLN A 208 18.42 -2.31 -11.13
C GLN A 208 17.73 -2.96 -9.93
N GLN A 209 18.39 -2.99 -8.77
CA GLN A 209 17.83 -3.53 -7.54
C GLN A 209 16.63 -2.72 -7.05
N ALA A 210 16.66 -1.38 -7.17
CA ALA A 210 15.53 -0.53 -6.82
C ALA A 210 14.32 -0.75 -7.76
N LEU A 211 14.53 -0.86 -9.08
CA LEU A 211 13.45 -1.19 -10.02
C LEU A 211 12.84 -2.56 -9.72
N ALA A 212 13.69 -3.56 -9.49
CA ALA A 212 13.24 -4.90 -9.13
C ALA A 212 12.48 -4.92 -7.79
N ALA A 213 12.86 -4.06 -6.83
CA ALA A 213 12.17 -3.92 -5.56
C ALA A 213 10.76 -3.32 -5.73
N ILE A 214 10.61 -2.31 -6.60
CA ILE A 214 9.30 -1.74 -6.94
C ILE A 214 8.42 -2.81 -7.57
N GLU A 215 8.91 -3.45 -8.63
CA GLU A 215 8.19 -4.50 -9.34
C GLU A 215 7.75 -5.64 -8.40
N ARG A 216 8.70 -6.16 -7.61
CA ARG A 216 8.43 -7.25 -6.66
C ARG A 216 7.41 -6.87 -5.61
N THR A 217 7.47 -5.64 -5.11
CA THR A 217 6.49 -5.15 -4.13
C THR A 217 5.10 -5.12 -4.75
N CYS A 218 4.94 -4.60 -5.97
CA CYS A 218 3.65 -4.59 -6.65
C CYS A 218 3.14 -6.02 -6.95
N GLN A 219 4.03 -6.94 -7.33
CA GLN A 219 3.68 -8.36 -7.50
C GLN A 219 3.18 -8.99 -6.20
N TYR A 220 3.80 -8.66 -5.05
CA TYR A 220 3.35 -9.15 -3.75
C TYR A 220 2.04 -8.51 -3.29
N PHE A 221 1.78 -7.24 -3.62
CA PHE A 221 0.45 -6.65 -3.43
C PHE A 221 -0.61 -7.37 -4.29
N TYR A 222 -0.32 -7.65 -5.56
CA TYR A 222 -1.23 -8.43 -6.40
C TYR A 222 -1.47 -9.82 -5.80
N ALA A 223 -0.41 -10.50 -5.33
CA ALA A 223 -0.49 -11.83 -4.72
C ALA A 223 -1.29 -11.83 -3.41
N MET A 224 -1.26 -10.75 -2.63
CA MET A 224 -2.12 -10.59 -1.45
C MET A 224 -3.61 -10.63 -1.83
N TYR A 225 -4.03 -9.83 -2.82
CA TYR A 225 -5.41 -9.85 -3.31
C TYR A 225 -5.78 -11.19 -3.96
N GLN A 226 -4.85 -11.79 -4.70
CA GLN A 226 -5.02 -13.13 -5.26
C GLN A 226 -5.23 -14.19 -4.17
N GLY A 227 -4.46 -14.12 -3.08
CA GLY A 227 -4.61 -15.02 -1.93
C GLY A 227 -5.98 -14.90 -1.27
N ILE A 228 -6.54 -13.68 -1.18
CA ILE A 228 -7.92 -13.50 -0.70
C ILE A 228 -8.93 -14.12 -1.67
N TYR A 229 -8.76 -13.84 -2.95
CA TYR A 229 -9.64 -14.33 -4.03
C TYR A 229 -9.74 -15.86 -4.02
N GLU A 230 -8.63 -16.55 -3.83
CA GLU A 230 -8.55 -18.01 -3.72
C GLU A 230 -9.05 -18.54 -2.38
N HIS A 231 -8.71 -17.87 -1.27
CA HIS A 231 -9.14 -18.28 0.07
C HIS A 231 -10.67 -18.29 0.21
N LEU A 232 -11.33 -17.29 -0.38
CA LEU A 232 -12.79 -17.17 -0.41
C LEU A 232 -13.43 -17.90 -1.62
N LYS A 233 -12.63 -18.63 -2.40
CA LYS A 233 -13.07 -19.45 -3.54
C LYS A 233 -13.83 -18.68 -4.63
N LEU A 234 -13.54 -17.39 -4.77
CA LEU A 234 -14.17 -16.57 -5.81
C LEU A 234 -13.73 -17.01 -7.22
N ASN A 235 -12.57 -17.64 -7.33
CA ASN A 235 -12.10 -18.30 -8.55
C ASN A 235 -13.01 -19.46 -9.00
N GLU A 236 -13.68 -20.14 -8.07
CA GLU A 236 -14.62 -21.21 -8.41
C GLU A 236 -15.92 -20.63 -8.99
N LEU A 237 -16.35 -19.45 -8.52
CA LEU A 237 -17.53 -18.73 -9.03
C LEU A 237 -17.31 -18.21 -10.45
N ASP A 238 -16.10 -17.73 -10.76
CA ASP A 238 -15.76 -17.20 -12.09
C ASP A 238 -15.56 -18.31 -13.16
N LEU A 239 -15.49 -19.58 -12.75
CA LEU A 239 -15.36 -20.74 -13.64
C LEU A 239 -16.69 -21.41 -13.97
N GLU A 240 -17.79 -21.05 -13.29
CA GLU A 240 -19.11 -21.56 -13.66
C GLU A 240 -19.56 -20.93 -15.00
N PRO A 241 -19.89 -21.74 -16.04
CA PRO A 241 -20.46 -21.19 -17.26
C PRO A 241 -21.77 -20.49 -16.91
N ILE A 242 -21.95 -19.27 -17.41
CA ILE A 242 -23.25 -18.58 -17.39
C ILE A 242 -24.28 -19.55 -17.99
N GLN A 243 -25.20 -20.07 -17.15
CA GLN A 243 -26.36 -20.84 -17.61
C GLN A 243 -27.39 -19.92 -18.26
#